data_AF-A0A9D3ZK21-F1
#
_entry.id   AF-A0A9D3ZK21-F1
#
_cell.length_a   1.000
_cell.length_b   1.000
_cell.length_c   1.000
_cell.angle_alpha   90.00
_cell.angle_beta   90.00
_cell.angle_gamma   90.00
#
_symmetry.space_group_name_H-M   'P 1'
#
loop_
_entity.id
_entity.type
_entity.pdbx_description
1 polymer ?
#
loop_
_entity_poly.entity_id
_entity_poly.type
_entity_poly.pdbx_seq_one_letter_code
_entity_poly.pdbx_strand_id
1 'polypeptide(L)'
;MEPTISIESGWKILEDMTINAYQTQQQFLNGHSDKEHFKTKLPVVDYEDIKPYIERIANEEPSNIILAETVTALTRSSGTSAGQPKLMPLTDSELDRRTYGTCLISSVINK
;
A
#
# COMPACT_ATOMS: atom_id res chain seq x y z
N MET A 1 24.83 -0.29 -9.21
CA MET A 1 23.60 0.13 -9.91
C MET A 1 22.52 0.21 -8.86
N GLU A 2 22.21 1.41 -8.37
CA GLU A 2 21.07 1.57 -7.48
C GLU A 2 19.78 1.34 -8.27
N PRO A 3 18.80 0.60 -7.75
CA PRO A 3 17.54 0.42 -8.44
C PRO A 3 16.76 1.73 -8.33
N THR A 4 16.82 2.54 -9.40
CA THR A 4 15.93 3.67 -9.62
C THR A 4 14.51 3.10 -9.82
N ILE A 5 13.82 2.79 -8.72
CA ILE A 5 12.37 2.64 -8.75
C ILE A 5 11.85 4.00 -9.23
N SER A 6 11.41 4.02 -10.50
CA SER A 6 11.14 5.25 -11.25
C SER A 6 10.16 6.13 -10.48
N ILE A 7 10.45 7.43 -10.42
CA ILE A 7 9.63 8.46 -9.77
C ILE A 7 8.17 8.38 -10.26
N GLU A 8 7.95 7.90 -11.49
CA GLU A 8 6.63 7.61 -12.07
C GLU A 8 5.83 6.54 -11.30
N SER A 9 6.48 5.50 -10.79
CA SER A 9 5.81 4.47 -9.97
C SER A 9 5.33 5.07 -8.65
N GLY A 10 6.12 5.99 -8.07
CA GLY A 10 5.71 6.77 -6.91
C GLY A 10 4.49 7.65 -7.22
N TRP A 11 4.48 8.36 -8.34
CA TRP A 11 3.33 9.19 -8.73
C TRP A 11 2.07 8.38 -8.99
N LYS A 12 2.19 7.22 -9.64
CA LYS A 12 1.03 6.35 -9.86
C LYS A 12 0.43 5.84 -8.55
N ILE A 13 1.26 5.43 -7.59
CA ILE A 13 0.79 5.04 -6.25
C ILE A 13 0.09 6.21 -5.56
N LEU A 14 0.63 7.41 -5.71
CA LEU A 14 0.04 8.61 -5.13
C LEU A 14 -1.27 8.98 -5.81
N GLU A 15 -1.37 8.91 -7.13
CA GLU A 15 -2.62 9.06 -7.88
C GLU A 15 -3.64 8.00 -7.45
N ASP A 16 -3.26 6.73 -7.35
CA ASP A 16 -4.18 5.66 -6.92
C ASP A 16 -4.64 5.83 -5.47
N MET A 17 -3.76 6.28 -4.57
CA MET A 17 -4.10 6.63 -3.18
C MET A 17 -4.98 7.89 -3.10
N THR A 18 -4.70 8.91 -3.92
CA THR A 18 -5.43 10.19 -3.90
C THR A 18 -6.76 10.14 -4.63
N ILE A 19 -6.91 9.31 -5.67
CA ILE A 19 -8.14 9.17 -6.45
C ILE A 19 -9.12 8.20 -5.76
N ASN A 20 -8.61 7.19 -5.06
CA ASN A 20 -9.47 6.07 -4.68
C ASN A 20 -9.61 5.82 -3.14
N ALA A 21 -8.71 6.32 -2.26
CA ALA A 21 -8.86 6.17 -0.80
C ALA A 21 -9.79 7.26 -0.23
N TYR A 22 -11.10 7.05 -0.33
CA TYR A 22 -12.14 8.05 -0.03
C TYR A 22 -11.99 8.72 1.35
N GLN A 23 -11.65 7.97 2.40
CA GLN A 23 -11.55 8.54 3.76
C GLN A 23 -10.27 9.36 3.96
N THR A 24 -9.12 8.84 3.52
CA THR A 24 -7.83 9.54 3.60
C THR A 24 -7.81 10.79 2.73
N GLN A 25 -8.43 10.73 1.54
CA GLN A 25 -8.57 11.87 0.63
C GLN A 25 -9.38 13.01 1.27
N GLN A 26 -10.51 12.68 1.93
CA GLN A 26 -11.36 13.68 2.57
C GLN A 26 -10.76 14.25 3.86
N GLN A 27 -10.03 13.45 4.63
CA GLN A 27 -9.46 13.92 5.90
C GLN A 27 -8.20 14.77 5.73
N PHE A 28 -7.30 14.41 4.81
CA PHE A 28 -5.98 15.03 4.73
C PHE A 28 -5.78 15.89 3.48
N LEU A 29 -6.35 15.48 2.35
CA LEU A 29 -6.02 16.07 1.05
C LEU A 29 -7.09 17.00 0.51
N ASN A 30 -8.33 16.99 1.01
CA ASN A 30 -9.44 17.83 0.55
C ASN A 30 -9.61 17.80 -1.00
N GLY A 31 -9.33 16.67 -1.64
CA GLY A 31 -9.38 16.53 -3.10
C GLY A 31 -8.18 17.09 -3.88
N HIS A 32 -7.15 17.59 -3.20
CA HIS A 32 -5.88 17.99 -3.82
C HIS A 32 -5.00 16.77 -4.12
N SER A 33 -4.42 16.73 -5.33
CA SER A 33 -3.51 15.67 -5.79
C SER A 33 -2.08 16.15 -6.04
N ASP A 34 -1.75 17.40 -5.69
CA ASP A 34 -0.40 17.94 -5.90
C ASP A 34 0.60 17.46 -4.85
N LYS A 35 1.85 17.31 -5.31
CA LYS A 35 2.97 16.77 -4.53
C LYS A 35 3.26 17.55 -3.24
N GLU A 36 3.13 18.87 -3.27
CA GLU A 36 3.47 19.71 -2.12
C GLU A 36 2.38 19.64 -1.04
N HIS A 37 1.10 19.54 -1.43
CA HIS A 37 0.03 19.21 -0.49
C HIS A 37 0.21 17.81 0.11
N PHE A 38 0.57 16.81 -0.71
CA PHE A 38 0.83 15.46 -0.20
C PHE A 38 1.89 15.47 0.90
N LYS A 39 3.05 16.10 0.63
CA LYS A 39 4.17 16.16 1.61
C LYS A 39 3.83 16.93 2.88
N THR A 40 3.03 17.98 2.78
CA THR A 40 2.74 18.86 3.93
C THR A 40 1.56 18.38 4.75
N LYS A 41 0.63 17.64 4.15
CA LYS A 41 -0.63 17.23 4.79
C LYS A 41 -0.63 15.79 5.27
N LEU A 42 0.09 14.89 4.61
CA LEU A 42 0.14 13.50 5.06
C LEU A 42 1.24 13.30 6.09
N PRO A 43 0.90 12.79 7.28
CA PRO A 43 1.90 12.45 8.27
C PRO A 43 2.70 11.23 7.82
N VAL A 44 4.00 11.24 8.13
CA VAL A 44 4.80 10.02 8.11
C VAL A 44 4.46 9.25 9.38
N VAL A 45 4.00 8.01 9.21
CA VAL A 45 3.48 7.17 10.30
C VAL A 45 4.24 5.86 10.40
N ASP A 46 4.25 5.29 11.60
CA ASP A 46 4.79 3.96 11.87
C ASP A 46 3.70 2.89 11.75
N TYR A 47 4.12 1.62 11.78
CA TYR A 47 3.20 0.49 11.71
C TYR A 47 2.17 0.50 12.86
N GLU A 48 2.57 0.93 14.06
CA GLU A 48 1.67 0.95 15.22
C GLU A 48 0.50 1.93 15.03
N ASP A 49 0.70 3.01 14.29
CA ASP A 49 -0.35 4.00 14.02
C ASP A 49 -1.42 3.45 13.07
N ILE A 50 -1.04 2.56 12.14
CA ILE A 50 -1.94 1.97 11.15
C ILE A 50 -2.50 0.60 11.55
N LYS A 51 -1.87 -0.05 12.53
CA LYS A 51 -2.25 -1.38 13.03
C LYS A 51 -3.73 -1.52 13.39
N PRO A 52 -4.40 -0.54 14.05
CA PRO A 52 -5.83 -0.65 14.36
C PRO A 52 -6.71 -0.80 13.11
N TYR A 53 -6.34 -0.17 11.99
CA TYR A 53 -7.07 -0.31 10.73
C TYR A 53 -6.86 -1.68 10.07
N ILE A 54 -5.65 -2.21 10.18
CA ILE A 54 -5.32 -3.55 9.68
C ILE A 54 -6.07 -4.61 10.48
N GLU A 55 -6.16 -4.45 11.81
CA GLU A 55 -6.92 -5.34 12.69
C GLU A 55 -8.42 -5.30 12.38
N ARG A 56 -8.98 -4.13 12.07
CA ARG A 56 -10.37 -3.98 11.60
C ARG A 56 -10.63 -4.78 10.33
N ILE A 57 -9.76 -4.68 9.34
CA ILE A 57 -9.83 -5.46 8.10
C ILE A 57 -9.68 -6.97 8.38
N ALA A 58 -8.79 -7.35 9.29
CA ALA A 58 -8.64 -8.74 9.71
C ALA A 58 -9.92 -9.31 10.36
N ASN A 59 -10.74 -8.44 10.96
CA ASN A 59 -12.06 -8.77 11.51
C ASN A 59 -13.20 -8.58 10.48
N GLU A 60 -12.89 -8.64 9.19
CA GLU A 60 -13.85 -8.59 8.07
C GLU A 60 -14.56 -7.23 7.88
N GLU A 61 -14.02 -6.15 8.45
CA GLU A 61 -14.50 -4.81 8.14
C GLU A 61 -14.08 -4.38 6.72
N PRO A 62 -14.92 -3.63 5.97
CA PRO A 62 -14.56 -3.14 4.64
C PRO A 62 -13.22 -2.40 4.61
N SER A 63 -12.39 -2.69 3.62
CA SER A 63 -11.05 -2.09 3.49
C SER A 63 -11.03 -0.66 2.96
N ASN A 64 -12.20 -0.10 2.60
CA ASN A 64 -12.39 1.28 2.12
C ASN A 64 -12.01 2.37 3.14
N ILE A 65 -11.56 1.96 4.32
CA ILE A 65 -11.03 2.80 5.39
C ILE A 65 -9.63 3.33 5.03
N ILE A 66 -8.77 2.48 4.46
CA ILE A 66 -7.36 2.83 4.17
C ILE A 66 -6.97 2.62 2.71
N LEU A 67 -7.66 1.74 1.99
CA LEU A 67 -7.37 1.39 0.61
C LEU A 67 -8.65 1.48 -0.21
N ALA A 68 -8.48 1.80 -1.48
CA ALA A 68 -9.61 1.86 -2.38
C ALA A 68 -10.08 0.51 -2.88
N GLU A 69 -9.11 -0.32 -3.23
CA GLU A 69 -9.34 -1.67 -3.69
C GLU A 69 -9.67 -2.53 -2.47
N THR A 70 -10.50 -3.55 -2.71
CA THR A 70 -10.81 -4.51 -1.66
C THR A 70 -9.56 -5.29 -1.31
N VAL A 71 -9.27 -5.40 -0.01
CA VAL A 71 -8.19 -6.25 0.48
C VAL A 71 -8.65 -7.70 0.39
N THR A 72 -7.92 -8.50 -0.38
CA THR A 72 -8.25 -9.91 -0.64
C THR A 72 -7.47 -10.87 0.27
N ALA A 73 -6.34 -10.42 0.81
CA ALA A 73 -5.59 -11.18 1.81
C ALA A 73 -4.75 -10.28 2.73
N LEU A 74 -4.29 -10.85 3.85
CA LEU A 74 -3.26 -10.25 4.70
C LEU A 74 -1.96 -11.05 4.59
N THR A 75 -0.88 -10.37 4.24
CA THR A 75 0.46 -10.96 4.14
C THR A 75 1.27 -10.68 5.40
N ARG A 76 2.19 -11.57 5.75
CA ARG A 76 3.05 -11.42 6.94
C ARG A 76 4.43 -10.95 6.51
N SER A 77 4.86 -9.80 7.02
CA SER A 77 6.23 -9.35 6.84
C SER A 77 7.18 -10.09 7.79
N SER A 78 8.49 -10.14 7.47
CA SER A 78 9.52 -10.65 8.38
C SER A 78 9.74 -9.76 9.61
N GLY A 79 9.36 -8.48 9.53
CA GLY A 79 9.40 -7.55 10.65
C GLY A 79 8.26 -7.79 11.64
N THR A 80 8.52 -7.53 12.92
CA THR A 80 7.56 -7.76 14.01
C THR A 80 7.12 -6.47 14.71
N SER A 81 5.90 -6.47 15.23
CA SER A 81 5.32 -5.50 16.16
C SER A 81 4.91 -6.28 17.41
N ALA A 82 5.43 -5.89 18.58
CA ALA A 82 5.17 -6.58 19.85
C ALA A 82 5.36 -8.12 19.80
N GLY A 83 6.39 -8.58 19.08
CA GLY A 83 6.71 -10.02 18.92
C GLY A 83 5.84 -10.77 17.91
N GLN A 84 4.85 -10.13 17.29
CA GLN A 84 4.03 -10.71 16.23
C GLN A 84 4.42 -10.15 14.86
N PRO A 85 4.43 -10.97 13.79
CA PRO A 85 4.70 -10.46 12.43
C PRO A 85 3.70 -9.38 12.02
N LYS A 86 4.20 -8.33 11.38
CA LYS A 86 3.34 -7.26 10.85
C LYS A 86 2.48 -7.81 9.71
N LEU A 87 1.17 -7.55 9.79
CA LEU A 87 0.20 -7.89 8.77
C LEU A 87 0.13 -6.74 7.76
N MET A 88 0.19 -7.06 6.48
CA MET A 88 0.17 -6.10 5.39
C MET A 88 -0.99 -6.43 4.45
N PRO A 89 -1.90 -5.47 4.19
CA PRO A 89 -2.98 -5.67 3.25
C PRO A 89 -2.46 -6.00 1.85
N LEU A 90 -3.10 -6.96 1.20
CA LEU A 90 -2.85 -7.35 -0.19
C LEU A 90 -4.14 -7.23 -0.99
N THR A 91 -4.04 -6.63 -2.16
CA THR A 91 -5.11 -6.52 -3.15
C THR A 91 -4.78 -7.39 -4.35
N ASP A 92 -5.77 -7.69 -5.19
CA ASP A 92 -5.57 -8.54 -6.36
C ASP A 92 -4.64 -7.89 -7.38
N SER A 93 -4.76 -6.58 -7.60
CA SER A 93 -3.85 -5.84 -8.49
C SER A 93 -2.38 -5.93 -8.05
N GLU A 94 -2.12 -5.89 -6.74
CA GLU A 94 -0.79 -6.03 -6.18
C GLU A 94 -0.28 -7.49 -6.27
N LEU A 95 -1.16 -8.47 -6.09
CA LEU A 95 -0.84 -9.88 -6.28
C LEU A 95 -0.44 -10.17 -7.74
N ASP A 96 -1.20 -9.66 -8.70
CA ASP A 96 -0.91 -9.79 -10.13
C ASP A 96 0.43 -9.15 -10.48
N ARG A 97 0.68 -7.94 -9.96
CA ARG A 97 1.96 -7.23 -10.16
C ARG A 97 3.16 -8.04 -9.66
N ARG A 98 3.05 -8.66 -8.48
CA ARG A 98 4.10 -9.53 -7.91
C ARG A 98 4.30 -10.77 -8.76
N THR A 99 3.20 -11.41 -9.14
CA THR A 99 3.22 -12.64 -9.95
C THR A 99 3.89 -12.39 -11.30
N TYR A 100 3.53 -11.30 -11.98
CA TYR A 100 4.17 -10.89 -13.23
C TYR A 100 5.69 -10.68 -13.06
N GLY A 101 6.11 -9.97 -12.00
CA GLY A 101 7.53 -9.77 -11.70
C GLY A 101 8.29 -11.08 -11.47
N THR A 102 7.70 -12.03 -10.72
CA THR A 102 8.31 -13.34 -10.48
C THR A 102 8.41 -14.17 -11.77
N CYS A 103 7.38 -14.16 -12.61
CA CYS A 103 7.41 -14.84 -13.92
C CYS A 103 8.56 -14.33 -14.80
N LEU A 104 8.75 -12.99 -14.87
CA LEU A 104 9.86 -12.40 -15.62
C LEU A 104 11.23 -12.85 -15.10
N ILE A 105 11.43 -12.80 -13.78
CA ILE A 105 12.70 -13.22 -13.16
C ILE A 105 12.97 -14.71 -13.43
N SER A 106 11.96 -15.57 -13.25
CA SER A 106 12.10 -17.02 -13.50
C SER A 106 12.46 -17.32 -14.97
N SER A 107 11.92 -16.55 -15.91
CA SER A 107 12.19 -16.70 -17.35
C SER A 107 13.63 -16.34 -17.73
N VAL A 108 14.28 -15.47 -16.94
CA VAL A 108 15.67 -15.08 -17.15
C VAL A 108 16.65 -16.03 -16.45
N ILE A 109 16.27 -16.56 -15.28
CA ILE A 109 17.12 -17.44 -14.45
C ILE A 109 17.14 -18.88 -14.99
N ASN A 110 16.05 -19.38 -15.57
CA ASN A 110 15.96 -20.74 -16.10
C ASN A 110 16.63 -20.93 -17.49
N LYS A 111 17.80 -20.33 -17.71
CA LYS A 111 18.62 -20.57 -18.92
C LYS A 111 19.47 -21.83 -18.81
#